data_AF-A0A1V9VEG3-F1
#
_entry.id   AF-A0A1V9VEG3-F1
#
_cell.length_a   1.000
_cell.length_b   1.000
_cell.length_c   1.000
_cell.angle_alpha   90.00
_cell.angle_beta   90.00
_cell.angle_gamma   90.00
#
_symmetry.space_group_name_H-M   'P 1'
#
loop_
_entity.id
_entity.type
_entity.pdbx_description
1 polymer ?
#
loop_
_entity_poly.entity_id
_entity_poly.type
_entity_poly.pdbx_seq_one_letter_code
_entity_poly.pdbx_strand_id
1 'polypeptide(L)'
;MKKNSIGLKFDAVIIPIFTLCNDFRDWTIKVCEPIDVKTYEFKSEDKIKELTQIQNDILSKQILEKPDFWLWQHKRFKDVENDIYKKED
;
A
#
# COMPACT_ATOMS: atom_id res chain seq x y z
N MET A 1 -10.02 1.19 16.04
CA MET A 1 -9.20 0.11 15.44
C MET A 1 -7.76 0.30 15.90
N LYS A 2 -7.24 -0.53 16.81
CA LYS A 2 -5.81 -0.46 17.18
C LYS A 2 -5.00 -0.93 15.98
N LYS A 3 -4.35 -0.01 15.27
CA LYS A 3 -3.40 -0.35 14.19
C LYS A 3 -2.17 -0.97 14.86
N ASN A 4 -2.07 -2.28 14.89
CA ASN A 4 -0.87 -2.97 15.34
C ASN A 4 -0.02 -3.29 14.09
N SER A 5 1.12 -2.62 13.91
CA SER A 5 2.03 -2.98 12.81
C SER A 5 2.94 -4.12 13.29
N ILE A 6 2.89 -5.26 12.60
CA ILE A 6 3.74 -6.44 12.87
C ILE A 6 5.22 -6.07 12.67
N GLY A 7 5.54 -5.24 11.67
CA GLY A 7 6.90 -4.76 11.39
C GLY A 7 7.57 -4.11 12.60
N LEU A 8 6.93 -3.09 13.21
CA LEU A 8 7.46 -2.43 14.41
C LEU A 8 7.51 -3.34 15.63
N LYS A 9 6.62 -4.34 15.72
CA LYS A 9 6.58 -5.24 16.88
C LYS A 9 7.74 -6.24 16.89
N PHE A 10 8.19 -6.64 15.72
CA PHE A 10 9.19 -7.71 15.54
C PHE A 10 10.49 -7.21 14.90
N ASP A 11 10.65 -5.89 14.76
CA ASP A 11 11.76 -5.26 14.03
C ASP A 11 11.99 -5.92 12.65
N ALA A 12 10.89 -6.26 11.97
CA ALA A 12 10.93 -7.02 10.74
C ALA A 12 11.12 -6.10 9.53
N VAL A 13 11.98 -6.53 8.60
CA VAL A 13 12.12 -5.89 7.30
C VAL A 13 10.86 -6.14 6.47
N ILE A 14 10.26 -5.06 5.95
CA ILE A 14 9.06 -5.14 5.11
C ILE A 14 9.50 -5.05 3.65
N ILE A 15 9.15 -6.05 2.84
CA ILE A 15 9.48 -6.07 1.40
C ILE A 15 8.17 -5.94 0.61
N PRO A 16 7.90 -4.78 -0.01
CA PRO A 16 6.75 -4.63 -0.90
C PRO A 16 6.98 -5.46 -2.17
N ILE A 17 5.97 -6.25 -2.54
CA ILE A 17 6.01 -7.10 -3.74
C ILE A 17 4.73 -6.90 -4.52
N PHE A 18 4.86 -6.79 -5.84
CA PHE A 18 3.74 -6.69 -6.76
C PHE A 18 3.86 -7.73 -7.87
N THR A 19 2.73 -8.31 -8.27
CA THR A 19 2.64 -9.24 -9.38
C THR A 19 1.96 -8.54 -10.56
N LEU A 20 2.62 -8.52 -11.70
CA LEU A 20 2.13 -7.93 -12.94
C LEU A 20 1.80 -9.06 -13.93
N CYS A 21 0.56 -9.08 -14.42
CA CYS A 21 0.14 -9.97 -15.49
C CYS A 21 0.42 -9.26 -16.82
N ASN A 22 1.48 -9.63 -17.53
CA ASN A 22 1.81 -8.99 -18.80
C ASN A 22 0.98 -9.58 -19.94
N ASP A 23 0.81 -10.90 -19.95
CA ASP A 23 0.03 -11.66 -20.93
C ASP A 23 -0.24 -13.10 -20.43
N PHE A 24 -0.88 -13.94 -21.25
CA PHE A 24 -1.12 -15.35 -20.97
C PHE A 24 0.19 -16.11 -20.71
N ARG A 25 0.39 -16.50 -19.44
CA ARG A 25 1.61 -17.15 -18.91
C ARG A 25 2.86 -16.26 -18.86
N ASP A 26 2.73 -14.94 -19.05
CA ASP A 26 3.80 -13.99 -18.80
C ASP A 26 3.47 -13.15 -17.55
N TRP A 27 4.28 -13.33 -16.51
CA TRP A 27 4.10 -12.69 -15.21
C TRP A 27 5.43 -12.12 -14.72
N THR A 28 5.38 -10.90 -14.20
CA THR A 28 6.53 -10.26 -13.55
C THR A 28 6.27 -10.08 -12.06
N ILE A 29 7.19 -10.55 -11.23
CA ILE A 29 7.22 -10.24 -9.79
C ILE A 29 8.16 -9.06 -9.59
N LYS A 30 7.59 -7.90 -9.26
CA LYS A 30 8.33 -6.68 -8.91
C LYS A 30 8.61 -6.70 -7.41
N VAL A 31 9.88 -6.87 -7.04
CA VAL A 31 10.35 -6.74 -5.66
C VAL A 31 10.84 -5.30 -5.49
N CYS A 32 10.22 -4.55 -4.57
CA CYS A 32 10.59 -3.17 -4.30
C CYS A 32 11.69 -3.06 -3.24
N GLU A 33 12.19 -1.83 -3.05
CA GLU A 33 13.14 -1.56 -1.98
C GLU A 33 12.58 -1.97 -0.61
N PRO A 34 13.37 -2.70 0.19
CA PRO A 34 12.95 -3.10 1.52
C PRO A 34 12.88 -1.90 2.47
N ILE A 35 11.88 -1.90 3.33
CA ILE A 35 11.76 -0.96 4.44
C ILE A 35 12.29 -1.65 5.69
N ASP A 36 13.51 -1.29 6.09
CA ASP A 36 14.07 -1.72 7.36
C ASP A 36 13.54 -0.84 8.48
N VAL A 37 12.54 -1.36 9.21
CA VAL A 37 11.86 -0.66 10.30
C VAL A 37 12.81 -0.34 11.47
N LYS A 38 13.90 -1.10 11.63
CA LYS A 38 14.86 -0.91 12.72
C LYS A 38 15.78 0.27 12.47
N THR A 39 16.19 0.48 11.22
CA THR A 39 17.12 1.55 10.84
C THR A 39 16.42 2.78 10.27
N TYR A 40 15.13 2.69 9.98
CA TYR A 40 14.37 3.81 9.45
C TYR A 40 14.24 4.96 10.47
N GLU A 41 14.66 6.16 10.07
CA GLU A 41 14.55 7.37 10.87
C GLU A 41 13.13 7.94 10.78
N PHE A 42 12.28 7.58 11.73
CA PHE A 42 10.93 8.13 11.88
C PHE A 42 11.00 9.60 12.28
N LYS A 43 10.26 10.44 11.55
CA LYS A 43 10.16 11.89 11.81
C LYS A 43 9.01 12.23 12.76
N SER A 44 8.02 11.36 12.87
CA SER A 44 6.85 11.51 13.72
C SER A 44 6.93 10.61 14.96
N GLU A 45 6.32 11.07 16.06
CA GLU A 45 6.05 10.24 17.23
C GLU A 45 5.12 9.07 16.89
N ASP A 46 4.19 9.24 15.93
CA ASP A 46 3.31 8.18 15.44
C ASP A 46 3.98 7.37 14.32
N LYS A 47 4.93 6.52 14.74
CA LYS A 47 5.66 5.60 13.84
C LYS A 47 4.71 4.71 13.02
N ILE A 48 3.56 4.34 13.58
CA ILE A 48 2.59 3.46 12.91
C ILE A 48 1.94 4.20 11.74
N LYS A 49 1.52 5.44 11.96
CA LYS A 49 0.95 6.28 10.90
C LYS A 49 1.98 6.57 9.82
N GLU A 50 3.21 6.93 10.19
CA GLU A 50 4.29 7.20 9.24
C GLU A 50 4.62 5.95 8.41
N LEU A 51 4.79 4.79 9.04
CA LEU A 51 5.03 3.52 8.35
C LEU A 51 3.88 3.11 7.43
N THR A 52 2.64 3.38 7.85
CA THR A 52 1.44 3.16 7.01
C THR A 52 1.45 4.08 5.80
N GLN A 53 1.87 5.34 5.97
CA GLN A 53 1.93 6.31 4.89
C GLN A 53 2.97 5.89 3.83
N ILE A 54 4.17 5.47 4.25
CA ILE A 54 5.22 4.96 3.34
C ILE A 54 4.69 3.80 2.48
N GLN A 55 4.01 2.82 3.11
CA GLN A 55 3.40 1.71 2.39
C GLN A 55 2.30 2.17 1.43
N ASN A 56 1.48 3.13 1.84
CA ASN A 56 0.46 3.72 0.97
C ASN A 56 1.09 4.45 -0.22
N ASP A 57 2.20 5.15 -0.04
CA ASP A 57 2.88 5.89 -1.11
C ASP A 57 3.46 4.92 -2.15
N ILE A 58 4.09 3.83 -1.70
CA ILE A 58 4.61 2.77 -2.59
C ILE A 58 3.47 2.11 -3.36
N LEU A 59 2.38 1.76 -2.65
CA LEU A 59 1.19 1.18 -3.27
C LEU A 59 0.56 2.14 -4.30
N SER A 60 0.45 3.42 -3.96
CA SER A 60 -0.16 4.44 -4.82
C SER A 60 0.65 4.64 -6.11
N LYS A 61 1.99 4.69 -6.00
CA LYS A 61 2.87 4.72 -7.16
C LYS A 61 2.65 3.52 -8.07
N GLN A 62 2.56 2.31 -7.51
CA GLN A 62 2.30 1.10 -8.28
C GLN A 62 0.94 1.12 -8.97
N ILE A 63 -0.11 1.56 -8.27
CA ILE A 63 -1.46 1.68 -8.84
C ILE A 63 -1.47 2.67 -10.00
N LEU A 64 -0.80 3.82 -9.85
CA LEU A 64 -0.75 4.84 -10.91
C LEU A 64 0.09 4.41 -12.12
N GLU A 65 1.09 3.55 -11.93
CA GLU A 65 1.88 2.97 -13.02
C GLU A 65 1.07 1.96 -13.86
N LYS A 66 0.20 1.17 -13.21
CA LYS A 66 -0.64 0.15 -13.84
C LYS A 66 -2.07 0.15 -13.25
N PRO A 67 -2.89 1.18 -13.56
CA PRO A 67 -4.20 1.34 -12.93
C PRO A 67 -5.15 0.21 -13.29
N ASP A 68 -5.02 -0.40 -14.47
CA ASP A 68 -5.91 -1.46 -14.95
C ASP A 68 -5.86 -2.73 -14.08
N PHE A 69 -4.76 -2.96 -13.36
CA PHE A 69 -4.60 -4.12 -12.47
C PHE A 69 -5.14 -3.86 -11.06
N TRP A 70 -5.52 -2.63 -10.75
CA TRP A 70 -6.13 -2.32 -9.47
C TRP A 70 -7.61 -2.68 -9.48
N LEU A 71 -8.08 -3.32 -8.40
CA LEU A 71 -9.47 -3.70 -8.23
C LEU A 71 -10.32 -2.49 -7.81
N TRP A 72 -10.59 -1.57 -8.75
CA TRP A 72 -11.36 -0.33 -8.53
C TRP A 72 -12.79 -0.55 -8.01
N GLN A 73 -13.32 -1.77 -8.15
CA GLN A 73 -14.63 -2.15 -7.60
C GLN A 73 -14.68 -2.06 -6.07
N HIS A 74 -13.53 -2.13 -5.38
CA HIS A 74 -13.49 -1.91 -3.93
C HIS A 74 -13.72 -0.44 -3.60
N LYS A 75 -14.74 -0.15 -2.78
CA LYS A 75 -15.02 1.19 -2.23
C LYS A 75 -14.00 1.60 -1.15
N ARG A 76 -12.73 1.70 -1.53
CA ARG A 76 -11.60 1.96 -0.61
C ARG A 76 -11.74 3.28 0.15
N PHE A 77 -12.33 4.30 -0.46
CA PHE A 77 -12.43 5.64 0.11
C PHE A 77 -13.79 5.92 0.78
N LYS A 78 -14.65 4.91 0.98
CA LYS A 78 -16.03 5.12 1.48
C LYS A 78 -16.11 5.85 2.84
N ASP A 79 -15.07 5.75 3.65
CA ASP A 79 -15.03 6.32 5.00
C ASP A 79 -14.59 7.80 5.00
N VAL A 80 -14.01 8.29 3.89
CA VAL A 80 -13.47 9.65 3.74
C VAL A 80 -14.15 10.43 2.63
N GLU A 81 -14.39 9.79 1.49
CA GLU A 81 -15.03 10.36 0.31
C GLU A 81 -16.14 9.40 -0.12
N ASN A 82 -17.27 9.43 0.60
CA ASN A 82 -18.39 8.54 0.25
C ASN A 82 -19.16 9.04 -0.99
N ASP A 83 -19.05 10.34 -1.28
CA ASP A 83 -19.83 11.00 -2.32
C ASP A 83 -19.48 10.49 -3.73
N ILE A 84 -18.23 10.07 -3.97
CA ILE A 84 -17.80 9.47 -5.24
C ILE A 84 -18.45 8.11 -5.54
N TYR A 85 -19.18 7.52 -4.58
CA TYR A 85 -19.88 6.25 -4.75
C TYR A 85 -21.41 6.38 -4.83
N LYS A 86 -21.94 7.60 -4.73
CA LYS A 86 -23.38 7.85 -4.91
C LYS A 86 -23.71 7.71 -6.39
N LYS A 87 -24.84 7.07 -6.71
CA LYS A 87 -25.37 7.08 -8.08
C LYS A 87 -26.05 8.42 -8.32
N GLU A 88 -25.87 8.99 -9.51
CA GLU A 88 -26.72 10.07 -9.99
C GLU A 88 -28.12 9.50 -10.22
N ASP A 89 -29.14 10.17 -9.68
CA ASP A 89 -30.56 9.84 -9.82
C ASP A 89 -31.12 10.28 -11.18
#